data_AF-A0A251SW91-F1
#
_entry.id   AF-A0A251SW91-F1
#
_cell.length_a   1.000
_cell.length_b   1.000
_cell.length_c   1.000
_cell.angle_alpha   90.00
_cell.angle_beta   90.00
_cell.angle_gamma   90.00
#
_symmetry.space_group_name_H-M   'P 1'
#
loop_
_entity.id
_entity.type
_entity.pdbx_description
1 polymer ?
#
loop_
_entity_poly.entity_id
_entity_poly.type
_entity_poly.pdbx_seq_one_letter_code
_entity_poly.pdbx_strand_id
1 'polypeptide(L)'
;MLSHSALIVQSPAKIATVGYNEDDVYMHTAPLGHVGGLSSALTMLMVGGCHVLMPKFEAKLAFEAIEEYRVTSLITVPTIMSDIISLIRTKYTRKELPTVKKILKGGGNLSNKQIKNATDIFPNAGLFTAYGMTEGCSSLTFMTLKDPTKQITVEK
;
A
#
# COMPACT_ATOMS: atom_id res chain seq x y z
N MET A 1 -22.58 -9.07 -7.93
CA MET A 1 -21.68 -10.25 -7.86
C MET A 1 -20.42 -9.93 -8.64
N LEU A 2 -19.24 -10.28 -8.14
CA LEU A 2 -17.97 -10.11 -8.86
C LEU A 2 -17.55 -11.44 -9.48
N SER A 3 -17.18 -11.43 -10.75
CA SER A 3 -16.69 -12.62 -11.44
C SER A 3 -15.21 -12.86 -11.16
N HIS A 4 -14.76 -14.11 -11.29
CA HIS A 4 -13.34 -14.44 -11.29
C HIS A 4 -12.58 -13.66 -12.36
N SER A 5 -13.16 -13.51 -13.56
CA SER A 5 -12.55 -12.75 -14.66
C SER A 5 -12.32 -11.28 -14.28
N ALA A 6 -13.26 -10.63 -13.59
CA ALA A 6 -13.08 -9.24 -13.15
C ALA A 6 -11.91 -9.11 -12.16
N LEU A 7 -11.79 -10.05 -11.20
CA LEU A 7 -10.68 -10.07 -10.23
C LEU A 7 -9.31 -10.33 -10.88
N ILE A 8 -9.28 -11.14 -11.94
CA ILE A 8 -8.07 -11.42 -12.71
C ILE A 8 -7.69 -10.20 -13.56
N VAL A 9 -8.62 -9.64 -14.34
CA VAL A 9 -8.35 -8.56 -15.31
C VAL A 9 -7.87 -7.26 -14.66
N GLN A 10 -8.28 -6.96 -13.41
CA GLN A 10 -7.77 -5.78 -12.71
C GLN A 10 -6.31 -5.93 -12.23
N SER A 11 -5.80 -7.16 -12.08
CA SER A 11 -4.46 -7.41 -11.53
C SER A 11 -3.34 -6.88 -12.42
N PRO A 12 -3.33 -7.11 -13.75
CA PRO A 12 -2.33 -6.52 -14.64
C PRO A 12 -2.16 -5.00 -14.51
N ALA A 13 -3.26 -4.25 -14.34
CA ALA A 13 -3.19 -2.80 -14.17
C ALA A 13 -2.49 -2.41 -12.86
N LYS A 14 -2.75 -3.14 -11.76
CA LYS A 14 -2.04 -2.96 -10.49
C LYS A 14 -0.56 -3.33 -10.61
N ILE A 15 -0.26 -4.46 -11.24
CA ILE A 15 1.11 -4.95 -11.45
C ILE A 15 1.91 -3.91 -12.24
N ALA A 16 1.38 -3.46 -13.37
CA ALA A 16 2.05 -2.49 -14.23
C ALA A 16 2.24 -1.12 -13.55
N THR A 17 1.24 -0.66 -12.79
CA THR A 17 1.31 0.69 -12.19
C THR A 17 2.13 0.74 -10.92
N VAL A 18 1.97 -0.24 -10.03
CA VAL A 18 2.67 -0.28 -8.74
C VAL A 18 4.03 -0.98 -8.86
N GLY A 19 4.23 -1.77 -9.91
CA GLY A 19 5.45 -2.52 -10.17
C GLY A 19 5.57 -3.77 -9.29
N TYR A 20 4.46 -4.45 -8.98
CA TYR A 20 4.49 -5.66 -8.16
C TYR A 20 5.22 -6.82 -8.85
N ASN A 21 5.97 -7.62 -8.09
CA ASN A 21 6.73 -8.76 -8.59
C ASN A 21 6.90 -9.86 -7.53
N GLU A 22 7.55 -10.96 -7.90
CA GLU A 22 7.79 -12.14 -7.06
C GLU A 22 8.66 -11.88 -5.83
N ASP A 23 9.49 -10.84 -5.87
CA ASP A 23 10.35 -10.42 -4.74
C ASP A 23 9.60 -9.64 -3.66
N ASP A 24 8.32 -9.32 -3.88
CA ASP A 24 7.55 -8.54 -2.93
C ASP A 24 7.16 -9.33 -1.70
N VAL A 25 7.40 -8.74 -0.53
CA VAL A 25 6.81 -9.13 0.74
C VAL A 25 5.68 -8.16 1.05
N TYR A 26 4.45 -8.62 0.83
CA TYR A 26 3.25 -7.80 0.85
C TYR A 26 2.50 -7.91 2.18
N MET A 27 2.40 -6.80 2.90
CA MET A 27 1.64 -6.72 4.14
C MET A 27 0.19 -6.34 3.91
N HIS A 28 -0.71 -7.21 4.37
CA HIS A 28 -2.14 -6.97 4.37
C HIS A 28 -2.54 -6.10 5.56
N THR A 29 -2.79 -4.82 5.31
CA THR A 29 -3.40 -3.93 6.32
C THR A 29 -4.91 -3.78 6.12
N ALA A 30 -5.41 -4.04 4.91
CA ALA A 30 -6.84 -4.03 4.60
C ALA A 30 -7.43 -5.44 4.76
N PRO A 31 -8.64 -5.59 5.31
CA PRO A 31 -9.29 -6.90 5.44
C PRO A 31 -9.53 -7.59 4.09
N LEU A 32 -9.39 -8.91 4.05
CA LEU A 32 -9.74 -9.72 2.86
C LEU A 32 -11.26 -9.79 2.60
N GLY A 33 -12.08 -9.44 3.59
CA GLY A 33 -13.54 -9.28 3.40
C GLY A 33 -13.92 -8.00 2.64
N HIS A 34 -12.98 -7.10 2.40
CA HIS A 34 -13.16 -5.90 1.59
C HIS A 34 -12.49 -6.06 0.23
N VAL A 35 -13.17 -5.68 -0.86
CA VAL A 35 -12.73 -5.89 -2.25
C VAL A 35 -11.31 -5.35 -2.52
N GLY A 36 -10.93 -4.24 -1.88
CA GLY A 36 -9.59 -3.64 -2.03
C GLY A 36 -8.48 -4.52 -1.47
N GLY A 37 -8.72 -5.17 -0.32
CA GLY A 37 -7.79 -6.13 0.28
C GLY A 37 -7.73 -7.41 -0.53
N LEU A 38 -8.90 -7.99 -0.83
CA LEU A 38 -9.00 -9.23 -1.60
C LEU A 38 -8.34 -9.13 -2.99
N SER A 39 -8.67 -8.10 -3.76
CA SER A 39 -8.14 -7.94 -5.11
C SER A 39 -6.63 -7.71 -5.11
N SER A 40 -6.07 -7.04 -4.10
CA SER A 40 -4.62 -6.85 -3.99
C SER A 40 -3.91 -8.12 -3.52
N ALA A 41 -4.57 -8.93 -2.67
CA ALA A 41 -4.10 -10.26 -2.33
C ALA A 41 -4.01 -11.16 -3.57
N LEU A 42 -5.04 -11.16 -4.42
CA LEU A 42 -5.04 -11.94 -5.67
C LEU A 42 -3.98 -11.45 -6.65
N THR A 43 -3.80 -10.14 -6.77
CA THR A 43 -2.72 -9.57 -7.59
C THR A 43 -1.36 -10.03 -7.10
N MET A 44 -1.15 -10.09 -5.79
CA MET A 44 0.13 -10.51 -5.22
C MET A 44 0.37 -12.02 -5.35
N LEU A 45 -0.68 -12.82 -5.23
CA LEU A 45 -0.63 -14.25 -5.56
C LEU A 45 -0.27 -14.48 -7.04
N MET A 46 -0.82 -13.65 -7.95
CA MET A 46 -0.58 -13.75 -9.39
C MET A 46 0.87 -13.50 -9.78
N VAL A 47 1.60 -12.66 -9.05
CA VAL A 47 3.04 -12.43 -9.26
C VAL A 47 3.93 -13.38 -8.46
N GLY A 48 3.36 -14.25 -7.63
CA GLY A 48 4.12 -15.19 -6.79
C GLY A 48 4.79 -14.56 -5.57
N GLY A 49 4.35 -13.38 -5.13
CA GLY A 49 4.92 -12.68 -3.97
C GLY A 49 4.53 -13.29 -2.62
N CYS A 50 5.25 -12.89 -1.58
CA CYS A 50 5.04 -13.33 -0.20
C CYS A 50 3.93 -12.50 0.49
N HIS A 51 3.13 -13.15 1.33
CA HIS A 51 2.04 -12.51 2.06
C HIS A 51 2.30 -12.48 3.56
N VAL A 52 2.28 -11.28 4.14
CA VAL A 52 2.28 -11.05 5.60
C VAL A 52 0.87 -10.68 6.03
N LEU A 53 0.21 -11.60 6.73
CA LEU A 53 -1.17 -11.49 7.17
C LEU A 53 -1.23 -11.15 8.67
N MET A 54 -2.18 -10.29 9.03
CA MET A 54 -2.57 -10.07 10.41
C MET A 54 -4.09 -10.26 10.54
N PRO A 55 -4.60 -10.90 11.61
CA PRO A 55 -6.05 -11.13 11.77
C PRO A 55 -6.86 -9.85 11.75
N LYS A 56 -6.30 -8.79 12.35
CA LYS A 56 -6.85 -7.44 12.38
C LYS A 56 -5.70 -6.45 12.30
N PHE A 57 -5.92 -5.33 11.61
CA PHE A 57 -4.95 -4.26 11.57
C PHE A 57 -4.74 -3.65 12.96
N GLU A 58 -3.48 -3.61 13.38
CA GLU A 58 -2.99 -2.87 14.53
C GLU A 58 -1.66 -2.21 14.14
N ALA A 59 -1.54 -0.89 14.31
CA ALA A 59 -0.38 -0.16 13.84
C ALA A 59 0.95 -0.69 14.44
N LYS A 60 0.92 -1.15 15.70
CA LYS A 60 2.10 -1.69 16.38
C LYS A 60 2.55 -3.00 15.75
N LEU A 61 1.62 -3.92 15.54
CA LEU A 61 1.89 -5.20 14.88
C LEU A 61 2.34 -4.98 13.43
N ALA A 62 1.74 -4.03 12.72
CA ALA A 62 2.16 -3.68 11.37
C ALA A 62 3.60 -3.15 11.34
N PHE A 63 3.97 -2.28 12.28
CA PHE A 63 5.35 -1.80 12.42
C PHE A 63 6.33 -2.94 12.72
N GLU A 64 6.02 -3.78 13.71
CA GLU A 64 6.86 -4.93 14.10
C GLU A 64 7.02 -5.91 12.93
N ALA A 65 5.94 -6.20 12.21
CA ALA A 65 5.95 -7.07 11.05
C ALA A 65 6.75 -6.48 9.87
N ILE A 66 6.72 -5.16 9.67
CA ILE A 66 7.57 -4.51 8.65
C ILE A 66 9.05 -4.76 8.94
N GLU A 67 9.46 -4.64 10.22
CA GLU A 67 10.85 -4.87 10.61
C GLU A 67 11.25 -6.35 10.54
N GLU A 68 10.42 -7.22 11.11
CA GLU A 68 10.68 -8.65 11.22
C GLU A 68 10.72 -9.33 9.84
N TYR A 69 9.69 -9.10 9.03
CA TYR A 69 9.53 -9.77 7.73
C TYR A 69 10.09 -8.95 6.57
N ARG A 70 10.71 -7.80 6.84
CA ARG A 70 11.29 -6.89 5.83
C ARG A 70 10.30 -6.54 4.72
N VAL A 71 9.07 -6.20 5.11
CA VAL A 71 7.97 -5.87 4.19
C VAL A 71 8.43 -4.87 3.12
N THR A 72 8.13 -5.18 1.86
CA THR A 72 8.46 -4.35 0.69
C THR A 72 7.26 -3.56 0.19
N SER A 73 6.05 -4.04 0.45
CA SER A 73 4.85 -3.43 -0.08
C SER A 73 3.66 -3.57 0.85
N LEU A 74 2.75 -2.60 0.81
CA LEU A 74 1.51 -2.64 1.58
C LEU A 74 0.39 -1.89 0.87
N ILE A 75 -0.84 -2.34 1.09
CA ILE A 75 -2.04 -1.53 0.86
C ILE A 75 -2.29 -0.64 2.08
N THR A 76 -2.96 0.48 1.89
CA THR A 76 -3.45 1.32 2.98
C THR A 76 -4.72 2.08 2.59
N VAL A 77 -5.36 2.67 3.58
CA VAL A 77 -6.43 3.66 3.45
C VAL A 77 -6.07 4.87 4.31
N PRO A 78 -6.72 6.05 4.16
CA PRO A 78 -6.33 7.25 4.90
C PRO A 78 -6.29 7.09 6.43
N THR A 79 -7.18 6.29 7.00
CA THR A 79 -7.21 6.00 8.44
C THR A 79 -6.01 5.15 8.87
N ILE A 80 -5.79 4.00 8.21
CA ILE A 80 -4.64 3.12 8.46
C ILE A 80 -3.31 3.88 8.33
N MET A 81 -3.16 4.69 7.28
CA MET A 81 -1.95 5.51 7.08
C MET A 81 -1.77 6.51 8.23
N SER A 82 -2.85 7.12 8.72
CA SER A 82 -2.81 8.02 9.87
C SER A 82 -2.37 7.31 11.15
N ASP A 83 -2.87 6.09 11.39
CA ASP A 83 -2.53 5.31 12.58
C ASP A 83 -1.05 4.91 12.58
N ILE A 84 -0.52 4.48 11.42
CA ILE A 84 0.91 4.18 11.25
C ILE A 84 1.76 5.43 11.49
N ILE A 85 1.42 6.55 10.85
CA ILE A 85 2.14 7.82 11.02
C ILE A 85 2.13 8.26 12.50
N SER A 86 0.96 8.19 13.15
CA SER A 86 0.78 8.59 14.54
C SER A 86 1.63 7.74 15.47
N LEU A 87 1.60 6.41 15.31
CA LEU A 87 2.41 5.49 16.09
C LEU A 87 3.90 5.79 15.94
N ILE A 88 4.41 5.90 14.71
CA ILE A 88 5.84 6.07 14.44
C ILE A 88 6.34 7.40 15.01
N ARG A 89 5.54 8.48 14.85
CA ARG A 89 5.92 9.79 15.37
C ARG A 89 5.87 9.91 16.88
N THR A 90 5.00 9.14 17.54
CA THR A 90 4.83 9.21 19.01
C THR A 90 5.73 8.24 19.76
N LYS A 91 5.93 7.01 19.26
CA LYS A 91 6.61 5.94 20.00
C LYS A 91 8.00 5.59 19.47
N TYR A 92 8.32 5.91 18.23
CA TYR A 92 9.55 5.46 17.57
C TYR A 92 10.41 6.61 17.02
N THR A 93 10.15 7.85 17.45
CA THR A 93 10.99 9.06 17.21
C THR A 93 11.60 9.14 15.80
N ARG A 94 10.79 9.48 14.80
CA ARG A 94 11.24 9.67 13.40
C ARG A 94 11.94 8.45 12.77
N LYS A 95 11.64 7.23 13.23
CA LYS A 95 12.14 6.02 12.59
C LYS A 95 11.66 5.91 11.15
N GLU A 96 12.61 5.64 10.26
CA GLU A 96 12.39 5.35 8.86
C GLU A 96 12.25 3.84 8.64
N LEU A 97 11.49 3.46 7.61
CA LEU A 97 11.21 2.08 7.21
C LEU A 97 11.62 1.90 5.74
N PRO A 98 12.94 1.81 5.46
CA PRO A 98 13.47 1.83 4.09
C PRO A 98 13.21 0.55 3.30
N THR A 99 12.76 -0.53 3.94
CA THR A 99 12.42 -1.80 3.26
C THR A 99 11.17 -1.65 2.39
N VAL A 100 10.24 -0.79 2.79
CA VAL A 100 8.99 -0.55 2.05
C VAL A 100 9.28 0.31 0.82
N LYS A 101 9.00 -0.25 -0.35
CA LYS A 101 9.22 0.33 -1.68
C LYS A 101 7.92 0.70 -2.40
N LYS A 102 6.79 0.08 -2.05
CA LYS A 102 5.53 0.24 -2.78
C LYS A 102 4.34 0.39 -1.83
N ILE A 103 3.66 1.51 -1.87
CA ILE A 103 2.46 1.77 -1.05
C ILE A 103 1.29 2.08 -1.97
N LEU A 104 0.30 1.20 -1.99
CA LEU A 104 -0.95 1.43 -2.72
C LEU A 104 -2.04 1.91 -1.75
N LYS A 105 -2.51 3.15 -1.94
CA LYS A 105 -3.61 3.71 -1.16
C LYS A 105 -4.92 3.63 -1.93
N GLY A 106 -5.97 3.12 -1.29
CA GLY A 106 -7.35 3.13 -1.80
C GLY A 106 -8.34 3.80 -0.84
N GLY A 107 -9.62 3.83 -1.21
CA GLY A 107 -10.74 4.12 -0.29
C GLY A 107 -10.94 5.58 0.15
N GLY A 108 -10.12 6.52 -0.33
CA GLY A 108 -10.26 7.95 -0.02
C GLY A 108 -9.00 8.74 -0.37
N ASN A 109 -8.99 10.04 -0.10
CA ASN A 109 -7.84 10.91 -0.38
C ASN A 109 -6.86 10.97 0.82
N LEU A 110 -5.57 11.09 0.51
CA LEU A 110 -4.57 11.48 1.50
C LEU A 110 -4.42 13.00 1.44
N SER A 111 -4.39 13.65 2.60
CA SER A 111 -3.99 15.05 2.70
C SER A 111 -2.51 15.21 2.35
N ASN A 112 -2.11 16.41 1.89
CA ASN A 112 -0.70 16.73 1.64
C ASN A 112 0.18 16.47 2.88
N LYS A 113 -0.36 16.71 4.08
CA LYS A 113 0.31 16.39 5.35
C LYS A 113 0.57 14.89 5.50
N GLN A 114 -0.41 14.04 5.19
CA GLN A 114 -0.22 12.59 5.22
C GLN A 114 0.79 12.12 4.16
N ILE A 115 0.73 12.64 2.94
CA ILE A 115 1.69 12.30 1.87
C ILE A 115 3.12 12.65 2.31
N LYS A 116 3.33 13.85 2.84
CA LYS A 116 4.65 14.28 3.35
C LYS A 116 5.13 13.36 4.47
N ASN A 117 4.29 13.12 5.48
CA ASN A 117 4.68 12.28 6.60
C ASN A 117 4.95 10.82 6.19
N ALA A 118 4.16 10.28 5.27
CA ALA A 118 4.39 8.94 4.71
C ALA A 118 5.70 8.90 3.92
N THR A 119 6.03 9.97 3.19
CA THR A 119 7.30 10.10 2.46
C THR A 119 8.50 10.12 3.41
N ASP A 120 8.39 10.83 4.53
CA ASP A 120 9.45 10.88 5.56
C ASP A 120 9.67 9.49 6.20
N ILE A 121 8.58 8.77 6.49
CA ILE A 121 8.65 7.45 7.14
C ILE A 121 9.11 6.35 6.17
N PHE A 122 8.66 6.42 4.91
CA PHE A 122 8.95 5.43 3.88
C PHE A 122 9.76 6.09 2.75
N PRO A 123 11.06 6.38 2.99
CA PRO A 123 11.87 7.20 2.09
C PRO A 123 11.98 6.57 0.69
N ASN A 124 12.08 5.24 0.63
CA ASN A 124 12.21 4.48 -0.62
C ASN A 124 10.89 4.11 -1.29
N ALA A 125 9.75 4.43 -0.65
CA ALA A 125 8.47 4.04 -1.19
C ALA A 125 7.99 4.96 -2.31
N GLY A 126 7.54 4.34 -3.40
CA GLY A 126 6.56 4.95 -4.30
C GLY A 126 5.18 4.92 -3.68
N LEU A 127 4.49 6.06 -3.74
CA LEU A 127 3.15 6.21 -3.22
C LEU A 127 2.18 6.30 -4.38
N PHE A 128 1.25 5.36 -4.43
CA PHE A 128 0.26 5.23 -5.48
C PHE A 128 -1.13 5.40 -4.88
N THR A 129 -2.04 6.04 -5.60
CA THR A 129 -3.45 6.04 -5.28
C THR A 129 -4.22 5.28 -6.33
N ALA A 130 -5.19 4.48 -5.88
CA ALA A 130 -6.21 3.89 -6.73
C ALA A 130 -7.59 4.46 -6.39
N TYR A 131 -8.37 4.76 -7.42
CA TYR A 131 -9.80 4.97 -7.30
C TYR A 131 -10.55 3.78 -7.90
N GLY A 132 -11.68 3.45 -7.30
CA GLY A 132 -12.66 2.54 -7.83
C GLY A 132 -13.71 2.22 -6.78
N MET A 133 -14.48 1.16 -7.03
CA MET A 133 -15.67 0.82 -6.28
C MET A 133 -15.86 -0.69 -6.24
N THR A 134 -16.74 -1.17 -5.35
CA THR A 134 -17.01 -2.61 -5.20
C THR A 134 -17.54 -3.19 -6.49
N GLU A 135 -18.49 -2.52 -7.14
CA GLU A 135 -19.13 -2.90 -8.40
C GLU A 135 -18.13 -2.97 -9.57
N GLY A 136 -17.06 -2.16 -9.50
CA GLY A 136 -15.95 -2.12 -10.46
C GLY A 136 -14.80 -3.07 -10.12
N CYS A 137 -14.99 -3.99 -9.17
CA CYS A 137 -14.00 -4.97 -8.78
C CYS A 137 -12.68 -4.35 -8.25
N SER A 138 -12.81 -3.42 -7.29
CA SER A 138 -11.72 -2.67 -6.64
C SER A 138 -11.20 -1.47 -7.41
N SER A 139 -10.11 -1.61 -8.15
CA SER A 139 -9.31 -0.47 -8.62
C SER A 139 -9.47 -0.30 -10.12
N LEU A 140 -9.94 0.86 -10.54
CA LEU A 140 -10.22 1.18 -11.94
C LEU A 140 -9.19 2.17 -12.50
N THR A 141 -8.82 3.18 -11.71
CA THR A 141 -7.86 4.21 -12.11
C THR A 141 -6.76 4.33 -11.06
N PHE A 142 -5.58 4.71 -11.53
CA PHE A 142 -4.39 4.83 -10.70
C PHE A 142 -3.68 6.16 -10.96
N MET A 143 -3.00 6.67 -9.95
CA MET A 143 -2.14 7.85 -10.05
C MET A 143 -0.94 7.69 -9.11
N THR A 144 0.23 8.09 -9.58
CA THR A 144 1.45 8.14 -8.78
C THR A 144 1.48 9.47 -8.02
N LEU A 145 1.43 9.40 -6.68
CA LEU A 145 1.53 10.56 -5.80
C LEU A 145 3.00 10.91 -5.48
N LYS A 146 3.86 9.89 -5.42
CA LYS A 146 5.31 10.03 -5.27
C LYS A 146 5.99 8.92 -6.06
N ASP A 147 6.91 9.32 -6.92
CA ASP A 147 7.84 8.41 -7.59
C ASP A 147 9.20 8.51 -6.87
N PRO A 148 9.74 7.41 -6.30
CA PRO A 148 11.00 7.46 -5.56
C PRO A 148 12.20 7.68 -6.51
N THR A 149 12.05 7.47 -7.81
CA THR A 149 13.11 7.65 -8.81
C THR A 149 13.19 9.08 -9.36
N LYS A 150 12.09 9.84 -9.26
CA LYS A 150 12.04 11.24 -9.67
C LYS A 150 12.25 12.14 -8.46
N GLN A 151 13.41 12.80 -8.39
CA GLN A 151 13.61 13.87 -7.42
C GLN A 151 12.52 14.91 -7.60
N ILE A 152 11.84 15.28 -6.51
CA ILE A 152 10.79 16.29 -6.53
C ILE A 152 11.46 17.63 -6.85
N THR A 153 11.37 18.09 -8.11
CA THR A 153 11.59 19.48 -8.43
C THR A 153 10.40 20.26 -7.86
N VAL A 154 10.53 20.72 -6.62
CA VAL A 154 9.58 21.67 -6.05
C VAL A 154 9.85 23.00 -6.74
N GLU A 155 9.04 23.35 -7.74
CA GLU A 155 8.97 24.74 -8.20
C GLU A 155 8.53 25.62 -7.03
N LYS A 156 9.29 26.70 -6.84
CA LYS A 156 9.13 27.70 -5.77
C LYS A 156 7.87 28.53 -5.94
#